data_AF-A0A6C0EBA2-F1
#
_entry.id   AF-A0A6C0EBA2-F1
#
_cell.length_a   1.000
_cell.length_b   1.000
_cell.length_c   1.000
_cell.angle_alpha   90.00
_cell.angle_beta   90.00
_cell.angle_gamma   90.00
#
_symmetry.space_group_name_H-M   'P 1'
#
loop_
_entity.id
_entity.type
_entity.pdbx_description
1 polymer ?
#
loop_
_entity_poly.entity_id
_entity_poly.type
_entity_poly.pdbx_seq_one_letter_code
_entity_poly.pdbx_strand_id
1 'polypeptide(L)'
;MQKADTKPVIKNGRIVLPSISKLEYNINQVYEGYGFTILHMAILNGDDDIVREILLKDPDLTVVDYFGRTAEQYAVLTNNFKVLGMLDLHKVKHVRSELNELKRKRDNLEDNNRFLKHQNLEINKELTTAKADATKFMKRYETLKQTQKVSQKD
;
A
#
# COMPACT_ATOMS: atom_id res chain seq x y z
N MET A 1 11.14 38.90 20.97
CA MET A 1 10.85 39.32 19.58
C MET A 1 9.94 38.28 18.95
N GLN A 2 8.84 38.78 18.37
CA GLN A 2 7.74 38.21 17.59
C GLN A 2 7.59 36.68 17.36
N LYS A 3 6.45 36.15 17.84
CA LYS A 3 5.79 34.89 17.42
C LYS A 3 5.04 35.05 16.06
N ALA A 4 5.58 35.81 15.10
CA ALA A 4 4.74 36.42 14.05
C ALA A 4 4.57 35.63 12.73
N ASP A 5 5.36 34.58 12.47
CA ASP A 5 5.43 34.01 11.10
C ASP A 5 5.03 32.52 10.98
N THR A 6 4.32 31.95 11.97
CA THR A 6 4.05 30.49 12.00
C THR A 6 2.61 30.09 11.67
N LYS A 7 1.68 31.04 11.55
CA LYS A 7 0.29 30.78 11.16
C LYS A 7 -0.04 31.52 9.86
N PRO A 8 -0.90 30.95 8.99
CA PRO A 8 -1.55 31.71 7.93
C PRO A 8 -2.21 32.96 8.51
N VAL A 9 -1.95 34.13 7.93
CA VAL A 9 -2.53 35.41 8.38
C VAL A 9 -3.13 36.16 7.20
N ILE A 10 -4.29 36.77 7.38
CA ILE A 10 -4.89 37.63 6.36
C ILE A 10 -4.30 39.04 6.52
N LYS A 11 -3.56 39.52 5.51
CA LYS A 11 -3.03 40.89 5.45
C LYS A 11 -3.58 41.59 4.21
N ASN A 12 -4.25 42.73 4.40
CA ASN A 12 -4.82 43.55 3.31
C ASN A 12 -5.74 42.74 2.36
N GLY A 13 -6.55 41.83 2.91
CA GLY A 13 -7.45 40.97 2.14
C GLY A 13 -6.77 39.83 1.37
N ARG A 14 -5.46 39.62 1.55
CA ARG A 14 -4.70 38.49 0.99
C ARG A 14 -4.28 37.55 2.09
N ILE A 15 -4.39 36.24 1.86
CA ILE A 15 -3.89 35.24 2.80
C ILE A 15 -2.37 35.14 2.59
N VAL A 16 -1.61 35.40 3.66
CA VAL A 16 -0.17 35.22 3.70
C VAL A 16 0.12 33.89 4.37
N LEU A 17 0.74 32.99 3.62
CA LEU A 17 1.11 31.67 4.09
C LEU A 17 2.54 31.70 4.66
N PRO A 18 2.82 30.98 5.77
CA PRO A 18 4.16 30.88 6.32
C PRO A 18 5.06 30.06 5.38
N SER A 19 6.37 30.29 5.44
CA SER A 19 7.34 29.46 4.69
C SER A 19 7.21 27.99 5.08
N ILE A 20 7.17 27.11 4.09
CA ILE A 20 6.89 25.68 4.31
C ILE A 20 8.00 24.98 5.11
N SER A 21 9.24 25.47 5.02
CA SER A 21 10.36 25.02 5.87
C SER A 21 10.19 25.37 7.36
N LYS A 22 9.33 26.34 7.68
CA LYS A 22 8.99 26.76 9.06
C LYS A 22 7.64 26.21 9.52
N LEU A 23 6.96 25.40 8.69
CA LEU A 23 5.78 24.66 9.11
C LEU A 23 6.20 23.51 10.04
N GLU A 24 6.51 23.81 11.28
CA GLU A 24 6.51 22.83 12.38
C GLU A 24 5.06 22.39 12.75
N TYR A 25 4.09 22.81 11.95
CA TYR A 25 2.67 22.72 12.25
C TYR A 25 2.01 21.56 11.48
N ASN A 26 1.01 20.93 12.09
CA ASN A 26 0.16 19.93 11.43
C ASN A 26 -0.42 20.49 10.11
N ILE A 27 -0.05 19.89 8.98
CA ILE A 27 -0.48 20.32 7.63
C ILE A 27 -2.02 20.25 7.44
N ASN A 28 -2.70 19.43 8.25
CA ASN A 28 -4.15 19.22 8.25
C ASN A 28 -4.89 20.09 9.27
N GLN A 29 -4.18 20.95 10.01
CA GLN A 29 -4.78 21.95 10.91
C GLN A 29 -5.78 22.80 10.15
N VAL A 30 -6.98 22.93 10.73
CA VAL A 30 -7.98 23.92 10.31
C VAL A 30 -7.75 25.23 11.07
N TYR A 31 -7.88 26.36 10.36
CA TYR A 31 -7.70 27.70 10.90
C TYR A 31 -9.05 28.42 11.08
N GLU A 32 -9.11 29.33 12.05
CA GLU A 32 -10.34 30.03 12.48
C GLU A 32 -10.94 30.90 11.36
N GLY A 33 -12.27 31.09 11.39
CA GLY A 33 -13.04 31.92 10.45
C GLY A 33 -13.90 31.10 9.48
N TYR A 34 -13.32 30.07 8.85
CA TYR A 34 -14.04 29.23 7.86
C TYR A 34 -13.65 27.74 7.90
N GLY A 35 -12.75 27.33 8.79
CA GLY A 35 -12.32 25.93 8.88
C GLY A 35 -11.33 25.52 7.78
N PHE A 36 -10.67 26.48 7.13
CA PHE A 36 -9.73 26.19 6.06
C PHE A 36 -8.44 25.55 6.57
N THR A 37 -7.96 24.55 5.85
CA THR A 37 -6.57 24.08 5.97
C THR A 37 -5.63 24.97 5.17
N ILE A 38 -4.31 24.78 5.34
CA ILE A 38 -3.32 25.50 4.55
C ILE A 38 -3.45 25.21 3.04
N LEU A 39 -3.91 24.01 2.68
CA LEU A 39 -4.15 23.65 1.28
C LEU A 39 -5.36 24.41 0.70
N HIS A 40 -6.47 24.55 1.44
CA HIS A 40 -7.59 25.38 1.01
C HIS A 40 -7.13 26.81 0.70
N MET A 41 -6.36 27.39 1.62
CA MET A 41 -5.84 28.75 1.50
C MET A 41 -4.90 28.91 0.30
N ALA A 42 -4.00 27.96 0.07
CA ALA A 42 -3.06 27.99 -1.06
C ALA A 42 -3.78 27.96 -2.41
N ILE A 43 -4.84 27.15 -2.51
CA ILE A 43 -5.67 27.04 -3.71
C ILE A 43 -6.46 28.33 -3.95
N LEU A 44 -7.08 28.89 -2.92
CA LEU A 44 -7.79 30.18 -2.99
C LEU A 44 -6.87 31.34 -3.39
N ASN A 45 -5.61 31.30 -2.95
CA ASN A 45 -4.61 32.27 -3.34
C ASN A 45 -4.12 32.11 -4.79
N GLY A 46 -4.37 30.96 -5.43
CA GLY A 46 -3.84 30.64 -6.76
C GLY A 46 -2.32 30.45 -6.78
N ASP A 47 -1.72 30.12 -5.63
CA ASP A 47 -0.27 29.94 -5.51
C ASP A 47 0.10 28.48 -5.77
N ASP A 48 0.27 28.14 -7.04
CA ASP A 48 0.56 26.78 -7.51
C ASP A 48 1.87 26.21 -6.94
N ASP A 49 2.84 27.06 -6.60
CA ASP A 49 4.13 26.62 -6.08
C ASP A 49 4.01 26.24 -4.61
N ILE A 50 3.27 27.04 -3.83
CA ILE A 50 2.90 26.66 -2.47
C ILE A 50 2.03 25.40 -2.47
N VAL A 51 1.07 25.25 -3.39
CA VAL A 51 0.27 24.02 -3.52
C VAL A 51 1.18 22.81 -3.74
N ARG A 52 2.17 22.91 -4.64
CA ARG A 52 3.13 21.82 -4.87
C ARG A 52 3.93 21.47 -3.63
N GLU A 53 4.46 22.46 -2.93
CA GLU A 53 5.25 22.22 -1.72
C GLU A 53 4.40 21.62 -0.60
N ILE A 54 3.12 22.01 -0.47
CA ILE A 54 2.18 21.39 0.48
C ILE A 54 1.94 19.93 0.11
N LEU A 55 1.67 19.61 -1.16
CA LEU A 55 1.42 18.23 -1.60
C LEU A 55 2.62 17.31 -1.38
N LEU A 56 3.86 17.83 -1.45
CA LEU A 56 5.05 17.06 -1.09
C LEU A 56 5.09 16.61 0.37
N LYS A 57 4.30 17.23 1.26
CA LYS A 57 4.15 16.83 2.66
C LYS A 57 3.01 15.84 2.89
N ASP A 58 2.37 15.39 1.83
CA ASP A 58 1.28 14.41 1.84
C ASP A 58 0.11 14.79 2.77
N PRO A 59 -0.54 15.94 2.52
CA PRO A 59 -1.66 16.39 3.33
C PRO A 59 -2.87 15.47 3.14
N ASP A 60 -3.73 15.42 4.15
CA ASP A 60 -5.03 14.79 4.04
C ASP A 60 -5.95 15.66 3.16
N LEU A 61 -6.22 15.15 1.95
CA LEU A 61 -7.08 15.82 0.95
C LEU A 61 -8.58 15.73 1.28
N THR A 62 -8.96 14.97 2.31
CA THR A 62 -10.35 14.74 2.71
C THR A 62 -10.87 15.75 3.74
N VAL A 63 -9.98 16.56 4.32
CA VAL A 63 -10.36 17.59 5.29
C VAL A 63 -11.32 18.58 4.62
N VAL A 64 -12.41 18.87 5.32
CA VAL A 64 -13.44 19.82 4.88
C VAL A 64 -13.42 21.08 5.74
N ASP A 65 -13.81 22.19 5.11
CA ASP A 65 -14.09 23.46 5.77
C ASP A 65 -15.44 23.45 6.52
N TYR A 66 -15.84 24.59 7.10
CA TYR A 66 -17.13 24.73 7.80
C TYR A 66 -18.35 24.72 6.87
N PHE A 67 -18.15 24.82 5.56
CA PHE A 67 -19.18 24.63 4.54
C PHE A 67 -19.23 23.19 4.00
N GLY A 68 -18.43 22.28 4.55
CA GLY A 68 -18.36 20.88 4.11
C GLY A 68 -17.58 20.69 2.80
N ARG A 69 -16.73 21.64 2.43
CA ARG A 69 -15.98 21.64 1.17
C ARG A 69 -14.53 21.25 1.35
N THR A 70 -14.02 20.45 0.42
CA THR A 70 -12.60 20.08 0.38
C THR A 70 -11.77 21.07 -0.43
N ALA A 71 -10.45 21.01 -0.28
CA ALA A 71 -9.50 21.79 -1.07
C ALA A 71 -9.68 21.58 -2.59
N GLU A 72 -9.99 20.36 -3.03
CA GLU A 72 -10.26 20.05 -4.43
C GLU A 72 -11.52 20.74 -4.95
N GLN A 73 -12.59 20.79 -4.16
CA GLN A 73 -13.81 21.50 -4.54
C GLN A 73 -13.55 23.00 -4.72
N TYR A 74 -12.65 23.59 -3.93
CA TYR A 74 -12.19 24.96 -4.17
C TYR A 74 -11.39 25.12 -5.46
N ALA A 75 -10.57 24.14 -5.85
CA ALA A 75 -9.88 24.14 -7.13
C ALA A 75 -10.87 24.08 -8.31
N VAL A 76 -11.97 23.32 -8.17
CA VAL A 76 -13.08 23.32 -9.14
C VAL A 76 -13.79 24.68 -9.18
N LEU A 77 -14.18 25.23 -8.03
CA LEU A 77 -14.91 26.50 -7.94
C LEU A 77 -14.12 27.69 -8.50
N THR A 78 -12.78 27.64 -8.38
CA THR A 78 -11.87 28.67 -8.91
C THR A 78 -11.47 28.41 -10.37
N ASN A 79 -11.97 27.34 -11.01
CA ASN A 79 -11.59 26.89 -12.35
C ASN A 79 -10.06 26.71 -12.52
N ASN A 80 -9.35 26.33 -11.44
CA ASN A 80 -7.92 26.12 -11.47
C ASN A 80 -7.59 24.67 -11.89
N PHE A 81 -7.70 24.41 -13.20
CA PHE A 81 -7.41 23.10 -13.79
C PHE A 81 -5.97 22.61 -13.53
N LYS A 82 -5.03 23.53 -13.35
CA LYS A 82 -3.64 23.19 -13.06
C LYS A 82 -3.51 22.58 -11.66
N VAL A 83 -4.12 23.20 -10.65
CA VAL A 83 -4.19 22.66 -9.28
C VAL A 83 -4.97 21.35 -9.25
N LEU A 84 -6.09 21.24 -9.98
CA LEU A 84 -6.82 19.97 -10.09
C LEU A 84 -5.92 18.85 -10.60
N GLY A 85 -5.17 19.09 -11.68
CA GLY A 85 -4.20 18.12 -12.19
C GLY A 85 -3.11 17.75 -11.18
N MET A 86 -2.66 18.68 -10.33
CA MET A 86 -1.72 18.38 -9.25
C MET A 86 -2.34 17.49 -8.17
N LEU A 87 -3.57 17.77 -7.74
CA LEU A 87 -4.31 16.99 -6.75
C LEU A 87 -4.59 15.57 -7.25
N ASP A 88 -5.04 15.43 -8.50
CA ASP A 88 -5.30 14.13 -9.11
C ASP A 88 -4.03 13.30 -9.26
N LEU A 89 -2.93 13.93 -9.71
CA LEU A 89 -1.64 13.26 -9.81
C LEU A 89 -1.12 12.80 -8.44
N HIS A 90 -1.35 13.58 -7.38
CA HIS A 90 -0.98 13.23 -6.01
C HIS A 90 -1.69 11.94 -5.56
N LYS A 91 -3.00 11.85 -5.77
CA LYS A 91 -3.81 10.65 -5.45
C LYS A 91 -3.30 9.41 -6.18
N VAL A 92 -2.99 9.53 -7.48
CA VAL A 92 -2.57 8.39 -8.32
C VAL A 92 -1.18 7.87 -7.94
N LYS A 93 -0.27 8.73 -7.46
CA LYS A 93 1.07 8.31 -7.04
C LYS A 93 1.03 7.29 -5.90
N HIS A 94 0.17 7.49 -4.91
CA HIS A 94 -0.01 6.55 -3.79
C HIS A 94 -0.51 5.17 -4.24
N VAL A 95 -1.53 5.15 -5.10
CA VAL A 95 -2.05 3.89 -5.66
C VAL A 95 -0.97 3.14 -6.44
N ARG A 96 -0.11 3.86 -7.17
CA ARG A 96 0.95 3.25 -7.96
C ARG A 96 2.08 2.66 -7.10
N SER A 97 2.45 3.31 -5.99
CA SER A 97 3.44 2.75 -5.06
C SER A 97 2.92 1.49 -4.37
N GLU A 98 1.68 1.51 -3.87
CA GLU A 98 1.04 0.33 -3.27
C GLU A 98 0.93 -0.83 -4.27
N LEU A 99 0.53 -0.55 -5.52
CA LEU A 99 0.46 -1.55 -6.58
C LEU A 99 1.83 -2.20 -6.86
N ASN A 100 2.91 -1.43 -6.83
CA ASN A 100 4.26 -1.96 -7.05
C ASN A 100 4.70 -2.88 -5.90
N GLU A 101 4.37 -2.56 -4.65
CA GLU A 101 4.65 -3.43 -3.51
C GLU A 101 3.85 -4.74 -3.58
N LEU A 102 2.57 -4.65 -3.93
CA LEU A 102 1.71 -5.82 -4.09
C LEU A 102 2.19 -6.75 -5.20
N LYS A 103 2.65 -6.19 -6.34
CA LYS A 103 3.24 -6.98 -7.44
C LYS A 103 4.46 -7.77 -6.97
N ARG A 104 5.39 -7.13 -6.25
CA ARG A 104 6.58 -7.81 -5.69
C ARG A 104 6.18 -8.94 -4.73
N LYS A 105 5.21 -8.69 -3.83
CA LYS A 105 4.71 -9.70 -2.90
C LYS A 105 4.10 -10.89 -3.64
N ARG A 106 3.31 -10.64 -4.69
CA ARG A 106 2.72 -11.68 -5.54
C ARG A 106 3.81 -12.52 -6.22
N ASP A 107 4.79 -11.88 -6.85
CA ASP A 107 5.84 -12.59 -7.59
C ASP A 107 6.63 -13.53 -6.65
N ASN A 108 6.98 -13.06 -5.44
CA ASN A 108 7.61 -13.91 -4.41
C ASN A 108 6.72 -15.09 -3.96
N LEU A 109 5.41 -14.88 -3.85
CA LEU A 109 4.46 -15.95 -3.48
C LEU A 109 4.33 -17.00 -4.58
N GLU A 110 4.35 -16.58 -5.84
CA GLU A 110 4.30 -17.48 -6.99
C GLU A 110 5.55 -18.38 -7.04
N ASP A 111 6.74 -17.81 -6.78
CA ASP A 111 7.99 -18.57 -6.70
C ASP A 111 7.98 -19.58 -5.54
N ASN A 112 7.52 -19.17 -4.36
CA ASN A 112 7.37 -20.09 -3.21
C ASN A 112 6.40 -21.24 -3.52
N ASN A 113 5.24 -20.94 -4.13
CA ASN A 113 4.27 -21.97 -4.52
C ASN A 113 4.85 -22.93 -5.55
N ARG A 114 5.64 -22.43 -6.51
CA ARG A 114 6.33 -23.28 -7.49
C ARG A 114 7.33 -24.22 -6.85
N PHE A 115 8.14 -23.70 -5.92
CA PHE A 115 9.09 -24.50 -5.15
C PHE A 115 8.39 -25.61 -4.34
N LEU A 116 7.35 -25.25 -3.58
CA LEU A 116 6.57 -26.21 -2.79
C LEU A 116 5.89 -27.26 -3.66
N LYS A 117 5.37 -26.88 -4.84
CA LYS A 117 4.78 -27.82 -5.79
C LYS A 117 5.80 -28.83 -6.30
N HIS A 118 7.04 -28.39 -6.58
CA HIS A 118 8.12 -29.29 -6.98
C HIS A 118 8.53 -30.22 -5.83
N GLN A 119 8.70 -29.71 -4.61
CA GLN A 119 9.06 -30.52 -3.44
C GLN A 119 8.00 -31.59 -3.16
N ASN A 120 6.71 -31.24 -3.22
CA ASN A 120 5.61 -32.20 -3.06
C ASN A 120 5.60 -33.26 -4.16
N LEU A 121 5.93 -32.90 -5.41
CA LEU A 121 6.03 -33.88 -6.49
C LEU A 121 7.13 -34.90 -6.21
N GLU A 122 8.28 -34.46 -5.69
CA GLU A 122 9.41 -35.33 -5.38
C GLU A 122 9.09 -36.26 -4.20
N ILE A 123 8.54 -35.72 -3.12
CA ILE A 123 8.06 -36.51 -1.97
C ILE A 123 7.04 -37.57 -2.42
N ASN A 124 6.12 -37.21 -3.31
CA ASN A 124 5.13 -38.17 -3.83
C ASN A 124 5.77 -39.29 -4.64
N LYS A 125 6.80 -39.01 -5.45
CA LYS A 125 7.55 -40.04 -6.17
C LYS A 125 8.26 -41.00 -5.20
N GLU A 126 8.95 -40.47 -4.19
CA GLU A 126 9.62 -41.26 -3.16
C GLU A 126 8.62 -42.15 -2.42
N LEU A 127 7.47 -41.60 -2.05
CA LEU A 127 6.40 -42.34 -1.38
C LEU A 127 5.86 -43.48 -2.25
N THR A 128 5.68 -43.26 -3.57
CA THR A 128 5.27 -44.34 -4.49
C THR A 128 6.30 -45.44 -4.60
N THR A 129 7.59 -45.10 -4.66
CA THR A 129 8.68 -46.09 -4.70
C THR A 129 8.71 -46.92 -3.42
N ALA A 130 8.68 -46.26 -2.25
CA ALA A 130 8.66 -46.93 -0.96
C ALA A 130 7.45 -47.87 -0.80
N LYS A 131 6.27 -47.46 -1.27
CA LYS A 131 5.07 -48.31 -1.30
C LYS A 131 5.25 -49.55 -2.19
N ALA A 132 5.89 -49.40 -3.35
CA ALA A 132 6.18 -50.52 -4.25
C ALA A 132 7.16 -51.52 -3.60
N ASP A 133 8.22 -51.02 -2.97
CA ASP A 133 9.22 -51.84 -2.27
C ASP A 133 8.62 -52.60 -1.09
N ALA A 134 7.78 -51.93 -0.28
CA ALA A 134 7.06 -52.58 0.81
C ALA A 134 6.14 -53.71 0.30
N THR A 135 5.44 -53.48 -0.81
CA THR A 135 4.58 -54.48 -1.45
C THR A 135 5.39 -55.70 -1.93
N LYS A 136 6.55 -55.45 -2.55
CA LYS A 136 7.46 -56.51 -3.00
C LYS A 136 8.01 -57.32 -1.82
N PHE A 137 8.38 -56.66 -0.73
CA PHE A 137 8.83 -57.31 0.50
C PHE A 137 7.74 -58.19 1.12
N MET A 138 6.52 -57.68 1.27
CA MET A 138 5.39 -58.44 1.83
C MET A 138 5.06 -59.67 0.99
N LYS A 139 5.08 -59.56 -0.34
CA LYS A 139 4.86 -60.72 -1.24
C LYS A 139 5.91 -61.81 -1.05
N ARG A 140 7.18 -61.42 -0.90
CA ARG A 140 8.30 -62.35 -0.63
C ARG A 140 8.14 -63.03 0.73
N TYR A 141 7.75 -62.28 1.77
CA TYR A 141 7.48 -62.82 3.10
C TYR A 141 6.37 -63.88 3.07
N GLU A 142 5.24 -63.60 2.43
CA GLU A 142 4.14 -64.57 2.31
C GLU A 142 4.55 -65.84 1.55
N THR A 143 5.38 -65.70 0.50
CA THR A 143 5.88 -66.85 -0.26
C THR A 143 6.77 -67.76 0.60
N LEU A 144 7.70 -67.18 1.37
CA LEU A 144 8.58 -67.92 2.28
C LEU A 144 7.80 -68.63 3.40
N LYS A 145 6.76 -67.98 3.92
CA LYS A 145 5.87 -68.57 4.93
C LYS A 145 5.09 -69.77 4.38
N GLN A 146 4.69 -69.74 3.12
CA GLN A 146 4.02 -70.85 2.45
C GLN A 146 4.99 -72.03 2.18
N THR A 147 6.20 -71.78 1.67
CA THR A 147 7.16 -72.85 1.37
C THR A 147 7.65 -73.57 2.62
N GLN A 148 7.86 -72.87 3.75
CA GLN A 148 8.24 -73.49 5.03
C GLN A 148 7.13 -74.38 5.62
N LYS A 149 5.85 -74.07 5.37
CA LYS A 149 4.72 -74.91 5.79
C LYS A 149 4.61 -76.21 4.99
N VAL A 150 5.08 -76.23 3.74
CA VAL A 150 5.05 -77.43 2.88
C VAL A 150 6.18 -78.39 3.27
N SER A 151 7.39 -77.88 3.55
CA SER A 151 8.55 -78.68 3.95
C SER A 151 8.48 -79.33 5.33
N GLN A 152 7.46 -79.02 6.15
CA GLN A 152 7.25 -79.61 7.48
C GLN A 152 6.12 -80.68 7.49
N LYS A 153 5.56 -81.02 6.32
CA LYS A 153 4.46 -81.98 6.17
C LYS A 153 4.82 -83.26 5.39
N ASP A 154 6.05 -83.37 4.90
CA ASP A 154 6.62 -84.58 4.29
C ASP A 154 7.57 -85.28 5.28
#